data_AF-A0A920VW69-F1
#
_entry.id   AF-A0A920VW69-F1
#
_cell.length_a   1.000
_cell.length_b   1.000
_cell.length_c   1.000
_cell.angle_alpha   90.00
_cell.angle_beta   90.00
_cell.angle_gamma   90.00
#
_symmetry.space_group_name_H-M   'P 1'
#
loop_
_entity.id
_entity.type
_entity.pdbx_description
1 polymer ?
#
loop_
_entity_poly.entity_id
_entity_poly.type
_entity_poly.pdbx_seq_one_letter_code
_entity_poly.pdbx_strand_id
1 'polypeptide(L)' 'MKQPIIYDVDRIRDGGSFTTRRVIAIQKGEPIFNMSSSFHKKETGPTHQIDMPDIPGPEKCMSDLEMKKTNDRQGSREV' A
#
# COMPACT_ATOMS: atom_id res chain seq x y z
N MET A 1 9.83 3.05 22.19
CA MET A 1 9.46 1.64 22.42
C MET A 1 8.53 1.19 21.30
N LYS A 2 8.78 0.03 20.68
CA LYS A 2 7.92 -0.52 19.64
C LYS A 2 6.73 -1.21 20.32
N GLN A 3 5.51 -0.71 20.09
CA GLN A 3 4.31 -1.31 20.65
C GLN A 3 3.68 -2.25 19.60
N PRO A 4 3.26 -3.48 19.95
CA PRO A 4 2.60 -4.37 19.00
C PRO A 4 1.28 -3.76 18.51
N ILE A 5 0.89 -4.16 17.30
CA ILE A 5 -0.42 -3.88 16.71
C ILE A 5 -1.20 -5.19 16.75
N ILE A 6 -2.40 -5.15 17.32
CA ILE A 6 -3.34 -6.27 17.30
C ILE A 6 -4.24 -6.09 16.09
N TYR A 7 -4.38 -7.12 15.26
CA TYR A 7 -5.30 -7.12 14.13
C TYR A 7 -6.49 -8.01 14.48
N ASP A 8 -7.63 -7.38 14.76
CA ASP A 8 -8.90 -8.06 14.97
C ASP A 8 -9.59 -8.26 13.62
N VAL A 9 -10.07 -9.48 13.36
CA VAL A 9 -10.55 -9.89 12.03
C VAL A 9 -11.94 -10.49 12.12
N ASP A 10 -12.92 -9.73 11.65
CA ASP A 10 -14.31 -10.17 11.57
C ASP A 10 -14.60 -10.89 10.24
N ARG A 11 -15.30 -12.02 10.33
CA ARG A 11 -15.83 -12.76 9.18
C ARG A 11 -17.19 -12.21 8.76
N ILE A 12 -17.17 -11.13 7.99
CA ILE A 12 -18.40 -10.47 7.53
C ILE A 12 -19.24 -11.38 6.63
N ARG A 13 -18.60 -12.10 5.70
CA ARG A 13 -19.29 -13.02 4.78
C ARG A 13 -18.35 -14.10 4.26
N ASP A 14 -18.86 -15.32 4.19
CA ASP A 14 -18.26 -16.44 3.46
C ASP A 14 -19.26 -16.92 2.41
N GLY A 15 -19.10 -16.46 1.16
CA GLY A 15 -19.91 -16.86 0.02
C GLY A 15 -19.22 -17.92 -0.85
N GLY A 16 -19.91 -18.37 -1.91
CA GLY A 16 -19.38 -19.40 -2.80
C GLY A 16 -18.16 -18.96 -3.63
N SER A 17 -18.15 -17.71 -4.12
CA SER A 17 -17.01 -17.16 -4.89
C SER A 17 -16.27 -16.05 -4.14
N PHE A 18 -16.94 -15.33 -3.24
CA PHE A 18 -16.40 -14.18 -2.53
C PHE A 18 -16.40 -14.38 -1.02
N THR A 19 -15.35 -13.89 -0.39
CA THR A 19 -15.17 -13.89 1.06
C THR A 19 -14.81 -12.49 1.52
N THR A 20 -15.52 -11.95 2.51
CA THR A 20 -15.31 -10.59 3.01
C THR A 20 -14.82 -10.61 4.46
N ARG A 21 -13.78 -9.82 4.73
CA ARG A 21 -13.20 -9.63 6.05
C ARG A 21 -13.19 -8.15 6.41
N ARG A 22 -13.43 -7.84 7.66
CA ARG A 22 -13.13 -6.51 8.24
C ARG A 22 -11.96 -6.69 9.19
N VAL A 23 -10.96 -5.82 9.06
CA VAL A 23 -9.74 -5.82 9.88
C VAL A 23 -9.66 -4.51 10.63
N ILE A 24 -9.60 -4.59 11.96
CA ILE A 24 -9.33 -3.45 12.84
C ILE A 24 -7.93 -3.61 13.41
N ALA A 25 -7.05 -2.64 13.16
CA ALA A 25 -5.75 -2.60 13.79
C ALA A 25 -5.83 -1.77 15.07
N ILE A 26 -5.41 -2.33 16.20
CA ILE A 26 -5.53 -1.76 17.53
C ILE A 26 -4.14 -1.60 18.13
N GLN A 27 -3.84 -0.42 18.66
CA GLN A 27 -2.60 -0.14 19.38
C GLN A 27 -2.94 0.64 20.65
N LYS A 28 -2.38 0.22 21.79
CA LYS A 28 -2.69 0.79 23.13
C LYS A 28 -4.19 0.75 23.49
N GLY A 29 -4.91 -0.27 23.01
CA GLY A 29 -6.35 -0.42 23.23
C GLY A 29 -7.23 0.41 22.30
N GLU A 30 -6.65 1.27 21.47
CA GLU A 30 -7.38 2.15 20.56
C GLU A 30 -7.28 1.67 19.11
N PRO A 31 -8.39 1.68 18.35
CA PRO A 31 -8.36 1.39 16.93
C PRO A 31 -7.62 2.50 16.17
N ILE A 32 -6.58 2.13 15.44
CA ILE A 32 -5.74 3.05 14.65
C ILE A 32 -5.97 2.92 13.14
N PHE A 33 -6.62 1.85 12.70
CA PHE A 33 -6.86 1.56 11.29
C PHE A 33 -8.06 0.62 11.11
N ASN A 34 -8.82 0.84 10.04
CA ASN A 34 -9.95 0.00 9.65
C ASN A 34 -9.85 -0.30 8.16
N MET A 35 -9.96 -1.57 7.81
CA MET A 35 -9.93 -2.06 6.43
C MET A 35 -11.03 -3.08 6.20
N SER A 36 -11.65 -3.00 5.03
CA SER A 36 -12.47 -4.08 4.49
C SER A 36 -11.74 -4.71 3.32
N SER A 37 -11.66 -6.04 3.30
CA SER A 37 -11.00 -6.81 2.26
C SER A 37 -11.96 -7.84 1.69
N SER A 38 -12.02 -7.93 0.37
CA SER A 38 -12.79 -8.93 -0.36
C SER A 38 -11.84 -9.84 -1.12
N PHE A 39 -12.00 -11.13 -0.95
CA PHE A 39 -11.23 -12.17 -1.61
C PHE A 39 -12.13 -12.89 -2.60
N HIS A 40 -11.64 -13.09 -3.81
CA HIS A 40 -12.34 -13.77 -4.88
C HIS A 40 -11.52 -14.97 -5.32
N LYS A 41 -12.17 -16.12 -5.53
CA LYS A 41 -11.51 -17.27 -6.15
C LYS A 41 -11.13 -16.91 -7.59
N LYS A 42 -10.03 -17.44 -8.09
CA LYS A 42 -9.61 -17.20 -9.47
C LYS A 42 -10.65 -17.77 -10.44
N GLU A 43 -11.15 -16.93 -11.34
CA GLU A 43 -12.12 -17.29 -12.39
C GLU A 43 -11.68 -16.69 -13.73
N THR A 44 -12.04 -17.33 -14.82
CA THR A 44 -11.84 -16.78 -16.17
C THR A 44 -12.92 -15.78 -16.51
N GLY A 45 -12.59 -14.73 -17.25
CA GLY A 45 -13.55 -13.74 -17.72
C GLY A 45 -12.92 -12.77 -18.72
N PRO A 46 -13.70 -11.81 -19.23
CA PRO A 46 -13.16 -10.73 -20.05
C PRO A 46 -12.05 -9.99 -19.33
N THR A 47 -11.00 -9.63 -20.06
CA THR A 47 -9.89 -8.81 -19.55
C THR A 47 -9.77 -7.56 -20.40
N HIS A 48 -9.70 -6.41 -19.74
CA HIS A 48 -9.48 -5.13 -20.38
C HIS A 48 -8.72 -4.23 -19.40
N GLN A 49 -7.76 -3.46 -19.90
CA GLN A 49 -7.02 -2.46 -19.14
C GLN A 49 -6.72 -1.27 -20.05
N ILE A 50 -6.50 -0.10 -19.44
CA ILE A 50 -5.97 1.06 -20.16
C ILE A 50 -4.50 0.83 -20.52
N ASP A 51 -4.04 1.44 -21.61
CA ASP A 51 -2.63 1.40 -21.99
C ASP A 51 -1.77 2.19 -21.01
N MET A 52 -0.56 1.70 -20.75
CA MET A 52 0.44 2.41 -19.95
C MET A 52 0.89 3.69 -20.67
N PRO A 53 0.98 4.84 -19.98
CA PRO A 53 1.48 6.06 -20.60
C PRO A 53 2.95 5.93 -21.02
N ASP A 54 3.34 6.67 -22.06
CA ASP A 54 4.73 6.74 -22.50
C ASP A 54 5.54 7.61 -21.52
N ILE A 55 6.23 6.94 -20.58
CA ILE A 55 7.09 7.57 -19.58
C ILE A 55 8.49 6.95 -19.61
N PRO A 56 9.53 7.70 -19.21
CA PRO A 56 10.87 7.14 -19.08
C PRO A 56 10.90 5.90 -18.19
N GLY A 57 11.65 4.88 -18.61
CA GLY A 57 11.90 3.71 -17.77
C GLY A 57 12.70 4.07 -16.51
N PRO A 58 12.69 3.19 -15.49
CA PRO A 58 13.27 3.45 -14.17
C PRO A 58 14.76 3.83 -14.21
N GLU A 59 15.50 3.34 -15.21
CA GLU A 59 16.94 3.64 -15.39
C GLU A 59 17.22 5.13 -15.66
N LYS A 60 16.19 5.89 -16.07
CA LYS A 60 16.27 7.34 -16.30
C LYS A 60 15.75 8.14 -15.11
N CYS A 61 15.29 7.49 -14.05
CA CYS A 61 14.83 8.13 -12.82
C CYS A 61 15.96 8.15 -11.79
N MET A 62 16.10 9.26 -11.07
CA MET A 62 16.94 9.29 -9.88
C MET A 62 16.21 8.61 -8.73
N SER A 63 16.93 7.84 -7.91
CA SER A 63 16.37 7.30 -6.68
C SER A 63 16.13 8.40 -5.64
N ASP A 64 15.17 8.18 -4.74
CA ASP A 64 14.90 9.10 -3.63
C ASP A 64 16.15 9.39 -2.77
N LEU A 65 17.05 8.41 -2.66
CA LEU A 65 18.30 8.56 -1.93
C LEU A 65 19.27 9.51 -2.63
N GLU A 66 19.37 9.43 -3.96
CA GLU A 66 20.21 10.32 -4.78
C GLU A 66 19.65 11.74 -4.83
N MET A 67 18.32 11.88 -4.87
CA MET A 67 17.63 13.17 -4.79
C MET A 67 17.94 13.88 -3.46
N LYS A 68 17.83 13.18 -2.32
CA LYS A 68 18.16 13.73 -1.00
C LYS A 68 19.61 14.23 -0.94
N LYS A 69 20.57 13.39 -1.37
CA LYS A 69 21.99 13.77 -1.39
C LYS A 69 22.28 14.97 -2.28
N THR A 70 21.59 15.09 -3.41
CA THR A 70 21.75 16.23 -4.33
C THR A 70 21.21 17.51 -3.71
N ASN A 71 20.05 17.46 -3.07
CA ASN A 71 19.44 18.60 -2.40
C ASN A 71 20.25 19.08 -1.19
N ASP A 72 20.77 18.16 -0.37
CA ASP A 72 21.62 18.49 0.79
C ASP A 72 22.93 19.19 0.36
N ARG A 73 23.49 18.80 -0.79
CA ARG A 73 24.69 19.41 -1.38
C ARG A 73 24.43 20.81 -1.95
N GLN A 74 23.23 21.08 -2.44
CA GLN A 74 22.85 22.39 -2.98
C GLN A 74 22.53 23.40 -1.86
N GLY A 75 21.87 22.98 -0.78
CA GLY A 75 21.59 23.85 0.38
C GLY A 75 22.81 24.26 1.21
N SER A 76 23.97 23.63 0.99
CA SER A 76 25.23 23.94 1.69
C SER A 76 26.13 24.94 0.95
N ARG A 77 25.69 25.48 -0.20
CA ARG A 77 26.45 26.45 -1.01
C ARG A 77 25.99 27.91 -0.84
N GLU A 78 24.97 28.17 -0.03
CA GLU A 78 24.50 29.52 0.33
C GLU A 78 24.61 29.74 1.85
N VAL A 79 25.84 29.88 2.35
CA VAL A 79 26.23 30.58 3.59
C VAL A 79 27.70 30.96 3.54
#